data_AF-A0AAW5FAM4-F1
#
_entry.id   AF-A0AAW5FAM4-F1
#
_cell.length_a   1.000
_cell.length_b   1.000
_cell.length_c   1.000
_cell.angle_alpha   90.00
_cell.angle_beta   90.00
_cell.angle_gamma   90.00
#
_symmetry.space_group_name_H-M   'P 1'
#
loop_
_entity.id
_entity.type
_entity.pdbx_description
1 polymer ?
#
loop_
_entity_poly.entity_id
_entity_poly.type
_entity_poly.pdbx_seq_one_letter_code
_entity_poly.pdbx_strand_id
1 'polypeptide(L)'
;MLKKTIPYIDLNGVERKEDFYFHLSKPEIVKMQTSVKGGYDVQLKSIGAGADGGQIMEFFEDLIKKAYGVKSEDGRRFMKSEEISRSFMESPAYEVLFEELVTNDKAAADFVNAVMNVGNSATTPAIAANAQS
;
A
#
# COMPACT_ATOMS: atom_id res chain seq x y z
N MET A 1 -1.64 5.98 7.79
CA MET A 1 -1.29 6.45 6.44
C MET A 1 0.21 6.62 6.39
N LEU A 2 0.86 5.95 5.45
CA LEU A 2 2.29 6.06 5.19
C LEU A 2 2.53 7.25 4.25
N LYS A 3 3.60 8.01 4.49
CA LYS A 3 4.12 9.03 3.58
C LYS A 3 5.53 8.61 3.15
N LYS A 4 5.80 8.59 1.84
CA LYS A 4 7.12 8.36 1.27
C LYS A 4 7.53 9.60 0.49
N THR A 5 8.65 10.20 0.87
CA THR A 5 9.28 11.26 0.08
C THR A 5 10.24 10.59 -0.90
N ILE A 6 9.91 10.63 -2.19
CA ILE A 6 10.64 9.89 -3.23
C ILE A 6 11.39 10.91 -4.11
N PRO A 7 12.74 10.87 -4.12
CA PRO A 7 13.52 11.58 -5.12
C PRO A 7 13.53 10.80 -6.45
N TYR A 8 13.36 11.49 -7.57
CA TYR A 8 13.41 10.89 -8.91
C TYR A 8 13.74 11.93 -9.98
N ILE A 9 14.15 11.49 -11.16
CA ILE A 9 14.28 12.32 -12.35
C ILE A 9 12.99 12.17 -13.17
N ASP A 10 12.32 13.27 -13.48
CA ASP A 10 11.12 13.22 -14.32
C ASP A 10 11.47 12.96 -15.81
N LEU A 11 10.45 12.73 -16.63
CA LEU A 11 10.63 12.43 -18.05
C LEU A 11 11.24 13.60 -18.86
N ASN A 12 11.35 14.80 -18.27
CA ASN A 12 12.04 15.95 -18.86
C ASN A 12 13.49 16.10 -18.33
N GLY A 13 13.98 15.17 -17.52
CA GLY A 13 15.32 15.23 -16.93
C GLY A 13 15.42 16.13 -15.70
N VAL A 14 14.30 16.57 -15.12
CA VAL A 14 14.32 17.46 -13.95
C VAL A 14 14.29 16.65 -12.66
N GLU A 15 15.17 17.00 -11.71
CA GLU A 15 15.15 16.46 -10.36
C GLU A 15 13.88 16.86 -9.61
N ARG A 16 13.15 15.85 -9.12
CA ARG A 16 11.96 15.99 -8.29
C ARG A 16 12.20 15.34 -6.94
N LYS A 17 11.49 15.87 -5.94
CA LYS A 17 11.40 15.27 -4.61
C LYS A 17 10.01 15.53 -4.06
N GLU A 18 9.16 14.52 -4.13
CA GLU A 18 7.73 14.66 -3.88
C GLU A 18 7.25 13.70 -2.79
N ASP A 19 6.16 14.07 -2.11
CA ASP A 19 5.54 13.28 -1.06
C ASP A 19 4.38 12.45 -1.64
N PHE A 20 4.50 11.13 -1.53
CA PHE A 20 3.49 10.17 -1.96
C PHE A 20 2.86 9.49 -0.74
N TYR A 21 1.56 9.23 -0.80
CA TYR A 21 0.79 8.71 0.33
C TYR A 21 0.21 7.34 0.02
N PHE A 22 0.29 6.45 1.01
CA PHE A 22 -0.20 5.08 0.92
C PHE A 22 -1.04 4.74 2.15
N HIS A 23 -2.24 4.23 1.93
CA HIS A 23 -3.15 3.86 3.00
C HIS A 23 -4.17 2.84 2.54
N LEU A 24 -4.37 1.78 3.31
CA LEU A 24 -5.58 0.97 3.24
C LEU A 24 -6.44 1.26 4.46
N SER A 25 -7.73 1.53 4.23
CA SER A 25 -8.73 1.63 5.27
C SER A 25 -9.05 0.26 5.85
N LYS A 26 -9.63 0.23 7.06
CA LYS A 26 -10.02 -1.03 7.71
C LYS A 26 -10.96 -1.89 6.83
N PRO A 27 -12.00 -1.34 6.18
CA PRO A 27 -12.83 -2.15 5.28
C PRO A 27 -12.07 -2.71 4.08
N GLU A 28 -11.09 -1.98 3.54
CA GLU A 28 -10.27 -2.47 2.43
C GLU A 28 -9.38 -3.64 2.86
N ILE A 29 -8.76 -3.55 4.05
CA ILE A 29 -7.94 -4.64 4.62
C ILE A 29 -8.81 -5.88 4.84
N VAL A 30 -9.99 -5.73 5.45
CA VAL A 30 -10.93 -6.84 5.67
C VAL A 30 -11.35 -7.45 4.33
N LYS A 31 -11.69 -6.63 3.34
CA LYS A 31 -12.05 -7.12 2.00
C LYS A 31 -10.91 -7.91 1.37
N MET A 32 -9.68 -7.40 1.44
CA MET A 32 -8.48 -8.09 0.93
C MET A 32 -8.25 -9.44 1.62
N GLN A 33 -8.43 -9.52 2.95
CA GLN A 33 -8.35 -10.77 3.70
C GLN A 33 -9.42 -11.78 3.26
N THR A 34 -10.60 -11.33 2.83
CA THR A 34 -11.67 -12.23 2.38
C THR A 34 -11.61 -12.60 0.90
N SER A 35 -10.97 -11.76 0.05
CA SER A 35 -10.96 -11.96 -1.40
C SER A 35 -9.88 -12.93 -1.89
N VAL A 36 -8.83 -13.14 -1.11
CA VAL A 36 -7.75 -14.07 -1.43
C VAL A 36 -8.04 -15.42 -0.77
N LYS A 37 -7.96 -16.52 -1.53
CA LYS A 37 -8.16 -17.87 -0.99
C LYS A 37 -7.08 -18.17 0.05
N GLY A 38 -7.47 -18.25 1.33
CA GLY A 38 -6.55 -18.39 2.47
C GLY A 38 -6.21 -17.08 3.19
N GLY A 39 -6.59 -15.93 2.61
CA GLY A 39 -6.38 -14.60 3.16
C GLY A 39 -5.03 -13.97 2.81
N TYR A 40 -4.96 -12.65 2.95
CA TYR A 40 -3.78 -11.86 2.61
C TYR A 40 -2.54 -12.26 3.43
N ASP A 41 -2.74 -12.69 4.68
CA ASP A 41 -1.65 -13.19 5.54
C ASP A 41 -1.00 -14.46 4.99
N VAL A 42 -1.77 -15.31 4.31
CA VAL A 42 -1.24 -16.52 3.64
C VAL A 42 -0.44 -16.12 2.41
N GLN A 43 -0.92 -15.14 1.63
CA GLN A 43 -0.18 -14.60 0.49
C GLN A 43 1.16 -14.00 0.94
N LEU A 44 1.16 -13.18 2.00
CA LEU A 44 2.38 -12.57 2.54
C LEU A 44 3.37 -13.62 3.06
N LYS A 45 2.89 -14.66 3.74
CA LYS A 45 3.73 -15.80 4.16
C LYS A 45 4.32 -16.54 2.98
N SER A 46 3.54 -16.73 1.90
CA SER A 46 4.03 -17.36 0.68
C SER A 46 5.15 -16.53 0.04
N ILE A 47 5.01 -15.20 0.02
CA ILE A 47 6.06 -14.29 -0.46
C ILE A 47 7.33 -14.45 0.37
N GLY A 48 7.24 -14.38 1.71
CA GLY A 48 8.40 -14.53 2.60
C GLY A 48 9.02 -15.92 2.64
N ALA A 49 8.31 -16.97 2.19
CA ALA A 49 8.76 -18.36 2.24
C ALA A 49 9.47 -18.83 0.95
N GLY A 50 9.74 -17.92 0.00
CA GLY A 50 10.43 -18.24 -1.25
C GLY A 50 9.52 -18.26 -2.47
N ALA A 51 8.59 -17.30 -2.55
CA ALA A 51 7.92 -17.01 -3.82
C ALA A 51 8.93 -16.67 -4.92
N ASP A 52 8.59 -16.97 -6.17
CA ASP A 52 9.44 -16.57 -7.28
C ASP A 52 9.36 -15.06 -7.53
N GLY A 53 10.33 -14.53 -8.28
CA GLY A 53 10.41 -13.10 -8.55
C GLY A 53 9.15 -12.52 -9.22
N GLY A 54 8.45 -13.30 -10.04
CA GLY A 54 7.21 -12.86 -10.68
C GLY A 54 6.08 -12.66 -9.68
N GLN A 55 5.92 -13.61 -8.75
CA GLN A 55 4.93 -13.51 -7.68
C GLN A 55 5.18 -12.34 -6.73
N ILE A 56 6.45 -12.05 -6.44
CA ILE A 56 6.85 -10.89 -5.62
C ILE A 56 6.51 -9.59 -6.34
N MET A 57 6.80 -9.50 -7.65
CA MET A 57 6.48 -8.34 -8.47
C MET A 57 4.98 -8.08 -8.53
N GLU A 58 4.17 -9.10 -8.85
CA GLU A 58 2.70 -8.98 -8.91
C GLU A 58 2.11 -8.55 -7.57
N PHE A 59 2.63 -9.08 -6.46
CA PHE A 59 2.17 -8.72 -5.11
C PHE A 59 2.43 -7.24 -4.80
N PHE A 60 3.65 -6.75 -5.03
CA PHE A 60 3.96 -5.35 -4.74
C PHE A 60 3.26 -4.39 -5.67
N GLU A 61 3.11 -4.73 -6.95
CA GLU A 61 2.33 -3.93 -7.90
C GLU A 61 0.89 -3.75 -7.41
N ASP A 62 0.21 -4.86 -7.04
CA ASP A 62 -1.17 -4.84 -6.57
C ASP A 62 -1.31 -4.09 -5.24
N LEU A 63 -0.39 -4.32 -4.29
CA LEU A 63 -0.40 -3.64 -2.99
C LEU A 63 -0.18 -2.13 -3.15
N ILE A 64 0.82 -1.70 -3.92
CA ILE A 64 1.09 -0.29 -4.19
C ILE A 64 -0.14 0.36 -4.82
N LYS A 65 -0.70 -0.27 -5.87
CA LYS A 65 -1.88 0.23 -6.59
C LYS A 65 -3.08 0.43 -5.66
N LYS A 66 -3.38 -0.56 -4.80
CA LYS A 66 -4.50 -0.49 -3.86
C LYS A 66 -4.26 0.54 -2.75
N ALA A 67 -3.02 0.70 -2.31
CA ALA A 67 -2.68 1.57 -1.20
C ALA A 67 -2.53 3.03 -1.61
N TYR A 68 -2.12 3.32 -2.84
CA TYR A 68 -1.86 4.68 -3.30
C TYR A 68 -3.14 5.53 -3.37
N GLY A 69 -3.00 6.80 -3.03
CA GLY A 69 -4.08 7.78 -3.15
C GLY A 69 -3.61 9.19 -2.82
N VAL A 70 -4.50 10.16 -3.07
CA VAL A 70 -4.24 11.58 -2.81
C VAL A 70 -5.03 12.02 -1.58
N LYS A 71 -4.34 12.58 -0.58
CA LYS A 71 -4.99 13.21 0.56
C LYS A 71 -5.63 14.53 0.10
N SER A 72 -6.92 14.74 0.40
CA SER A 72 -7.56 16.03 0.11
C SER A 72 -6.93 17.16 0.92
N GLU A 73 -6.98 18.39 0.39
CA GLU A 73 -6.42 19.58 1.05
C GLU A 73 -7.03 19.81 2.44
N ASP A 74 -8.35 19.58 2.57
CA ASP A 74 -9.07 19.65 3.85
C ASP A 74 -8.77 18.48 4.80
N GLY A 75 -8.00 17.50 4.35
CA GLY A 75 -7.59 16.30 5.08
C GLY A 75 -8.71 15.30 5.39
N ARG A 76 -9.92 15.50 4.86
CA ARG A 76 -11.10 14.66 5.17
C ARG A 76 -11.19 13.39 4.33
N ARG A 77 -10.48 13.34 3.20
CA ARG A 77 -10.57 12.23 2.25
C ARG A 77 -9.18 11.72 1.90
N PHE A 78 -9.11 10.42 1.72
CA PHE A 78 -8.02 9.77 1.01
C PHE A 78 -8.59 9.27 -0.31
N MET A 79 -8.36 10.04 -1.37
CA MET A 79 -8.99 9.84 -2.67
C MET A 79 -8.24 8.76 -3.43
N LYS A 80 -8.95 7.70 -3.77
CA LYS A 80 -8.47 6.61 -4.61
C LYS A 80 -9.38 6.44 -5.79
N SER A 81 -8.79 6.17 -6.95
CA SER A 81 -9.47 5.78 -8.18
C SER A 81 -8.47 5.07 -9.07
N GLU A 82 -8.96 4.37 -10.09
CA GLU A 82 -8.08 3.75 -11.10
C GLU A 82 -7.16 4.79 -11.73
N GLU A 83 -7.70 5.97 -12.06
CA GLU A 83 -6.91 7.06 -12.64
C GLU A 83 -5.81 7.56 -11.71
N ILE A 84 -6.13 7.78 -10.43
CA ILE A 84 -5.14 8.23 -9.43
C ILE A 84 -4.02 7.20 -9.31
N SER A 85 -4.37 5.92 -9.19
CA SER A 85 -3.37 4.85 -9.08
C SER A 85 -2.54 4.70 -10.36
N ARG A 86 -3.17 4.76 -11.53
CA ARG A 86 -2.51 4.65 -12.84
C ARG A 86 -1.53 5.78 -13.06
N SER A 87 -1.92 7.03 -12.79
CA SER A 87 -1.04 8.18 -12.93
C SER A 87 0.25 8.05 -12.11
N PHE A 88 0.17 7.46 -10.91
CA PHE A 88 1.37 7.17 -10.12
C PHE A 88 2.18 5.99 -10.69
N MET A 89 1.52 4.90 -11.06
CA MET A 89 2.19 3.72 -11.63
C MET A 89 2.91 4.00 -12.96
N GLU A 90 2.48 5.01 -13.70
CA GLU A 90 3.12 5.48 -14.93
C GLU A 90 4.24 6.53 -14.67
N SER A 91 4.64 6.76 -13.42
CA SER A 91 5.63 7.76 -13.04
C SER A 91 7.00 7.15 -12.70
N PRO A 92 8.12 7.88 -12.92
CA PRO A 92 9.44 7.44 -12.46
C PRO A 92 9.52 7.29 -10.92
N ALA A 93 8.67 7.98 -10.16
CA ALA A 93 8.60 7.80 -8.71
C ALA A 93 8.09 6.40 -8.32
N TYR A 94 7.20 5.81 -9.13
CA TYR A 94 6.78 4.43 -8.94
C TYR A 94 7.93 3.46 -9.22
N GLU A 95 8.70 3.66 -10.28
CA GLU A 95 9.87 2.82 -10.60
C GLU A 95 10.84 2.76 -9.41
N VAL A 96 11.19 3.93 -8.84
CA VAL A 96 12.07 4.03 -7.67
C VAL A 96 11.50 3.28 -6.46
N LEU A 97 10.20 3.45 -6.17
CA LEU A 97 9.56 2.75 -5.06
C LEU A 97 9.53 1.24 -5.31
N PHE A 98 9.14 0.82 -6.51
CA PHE A 98 9.00 -0.58 -6.84
C PHE A 98 10.35 -1.30 -6.76
N GLU A 99 11.41 -0.70 -7.32
CA GLU A 99 12.77 -1.21 -7.20
C GLU A 99 13.21 -1.33 -5.73
N GLU A 100 12.95 -0.31 -4.90
CA GLU A 100 13.24 -0.35 -3.46
C GLU A 100 12.54 -1.54 -2.80
N LEU A 101 11.25 -1.78 -3.08
CA LEU A 101 10.51 -2.86 -2.44
C LEU A 101 10.92 -4.27 -2.90
N VAL A 102 11.35 -4.44 -4.15
CA VAL A 102 11.76 -5.77 -4.66
C VAL A 102 13.23 -6.10 -4.41
N THR A 103 14.06 -5.12 -4.07
CA THR A 103 15.51 -5.31 -3.82
C THR A 103 15.90 -5.18 -2.36
N ASN A 104 15.02 -4.65 -1.50
CA ASN A 104 15.31 -4.42 -0.09
C ASN A 104 14.21 -5.01 0.81
N ASP A 105 14.47 -6.21 1.33
CA ASP A 105 13.56 -6.95 2.23
C ASP A 105 13.08 -6.12 3.43
N LYS A 106 13.95 -5.27 3.98
CA LYS A 106 13.57 -4.42 5.12
C LYS A 106 12.59 -3.33 4.70
N ALA A 107 12.86 -2.64 3.59
CA ALA A 107 11.96 -1.61 3.06
C ALA A 107 10.60 -2.22 2.67
N ALA A 108 10.62 -3.40 2.07
CA ALA A 108 9.47 -4.22 1.74
C ALA A 108 8.60 -4.52 2.97
N ALA A 109 9.22 -5.07 4.03
CA ALA A 109 8.53 -5.38 5.28
C ALA A 109 7.97 -4.11 5.96
N ASP A 110 8.75 -3.03 6.02
CA ASP A 110 8.32 -1.77 6.62
C ASP A 110 7.12 -1.16 5.85
N PHE A 111 7.13 -1.24 4.52
CA PHE A 111 6.03 -0.77 3.67
C PHE A 111 4.74 -1.58 3.91
N VAL A 112 4.83 -2.92 3.86
CA VAL A 112 3.68 -3.80 4.11
C VAL A 112 3.09 -3.54 5.51
N ASN A 113 3.93 -3.48 6.54
CA ASN A 113 3.48 -3.24 7.91
C ASN A 113 2.79 -1.88 8.07
N ALA A 114 3.31 -0.84 7.44
CA ALA A 114 2.75 0.50 7.50
C ALA A 114 1.41 0.63 6.73
N VAL A 115 1.28 -0.06 5.60
CA VAL A 115 0.07 -0.03 4.76
C VAL A 115 -1.05 -0.90 5.33
N MET A 116 -0.71 -2.10 5.80
CA MET A 116 -1.65 -3.07 6.38
C MET A 116 -2.01 -2.74 7.84
N ASN A 117 -1.27 -1.81 8.45
CA ASN A 117 -1.50 -1.34 9.81
C ASN A 117 -1.51 -2.46 10.87
N VAL A 118 -0.46 -3.30 10.87
CA VAL A 118 -0.29 -4.42 11.83
C VAL A 118 -0.06 -3.93 13.29
N GLY A 119 -0.23 -2.64 13.60
CA GLY A 119 -0.03 -2.16 14.98
C GLY A 119 -0.49 -0.74 15.35
N ASN A 120 -0.89 0.12 14.41
CA ASN A 120 -1.32 1.49 14.72
C ASN A 120 -2.83 1.68 14.50
N SER A 121 -3.63 0.89 15.21
CA SER A 121 -5.03 1.23 15.45
C SER A 121 -5.13 2.03 16.75
N ALA A 122 -4.71 3.29 16.74
CA ALA A 122 -5.41 4.26 17.55
C ALA A 122 -6.84 4.33 16.97
N THR A 123 -7.82 3.86 17.74
CA THR A 123 -9.26 3.68 17.45
C THR A 123 -9.66 2.35 16.79
N THR A 124 -9.70 1.28 17.58
CA THR A 124 -10.74 0.25 17.42
C THR A 124 -11.99 0.75 18.14
N PRO A 125 -13.10 1.11 17.47
CA PRO A 125 -14.38 1.01 18.14
C PRO A 125 -14.61 -0.48 18.35
N ALA A 126 -14.60 -0.91 19.61
CA ALA A 126 -15.19 -2.18 19.96
C ALA A 126 -16.62 -2.17 19.42
N ILE A 127 -16.90 -3.02 18.44
CA ILE A 127 -18.29 -3.37 18.14
C ILE A 127 -18.71 -4.19 19.35
N ALA A 128 -19.22 -3.50 20.37
CA ALA A 128 -19.93 -4.13 21.45
C ALA A 128 -21.06 -4.92 20.81
N ALA A 129 -20.99 -6.24 20.92
CA ALA A 129 -22.12 -7.12 20.67
C ALA A 129 -23.21 -6.76 21.67
N ASN A 130 -24.03 -5.78 21.30
CA ASN A 130 -25.29 -5.46 21.94
C ASN A 130 -26.33 -5.26 20.85
N ALA A 131 -26.99 -6.35 20.50
CA ALA A 131 -28.35 -6.32 20.00
C ALA A 131 -29.09 -7.47 20.69
N GLN A 132 -29.94 -7.06 21.63
CA GLN A 132 -30.86 -7.86 22.42
C GLN A 132 -31.88 -8.57 21.52
N SER A 133 -32.29 -9.78 21.94
CA SER A 133 -33.66 -10.08 22.37
C SER A 133 -33.72 -11.46 22.98
#